data_AF-A0A7S1MWK7-F1
#
_entry.id   AF-A0A7S1MWK7-F1
#
_cell.length_a   1.000
_cell.length_b   1.000
_cell.length_c   1.000
_cell.angle_alpha   90.00
_cell.angle_beta   90.00
_cell.angle_gamma   90.00
#
_symmetry.space_group_name_H-M   'P 1'
#
loop_
_entity.id
_entity.type
_entity.pdbx_description
1 polymer ?
#
loop_
_entity_poly.entity_id
_entity_poly.type
_entity_poly.pdbx_seq_one_letter_code
_entity_poly.pdbx_strand_id
1 'polypeptide(L)'
;GVCRAGYNAPRFQSACFDMVARTVGPAEFKCKGPAQTCRQCRCMSGGRPAGVYRPGAAQFVVEPWAYSLRGWTIEYFRQVLQLSDAEMLMNTSTSPLVEGPGFAREMRECIGMLLSRPNGDLMF
;
A
#
# COMPACT_ATOMS: atom_id res chain seq x y z
N GLY A 1 -21.67 -5.83 2.66
CA GLY A 1 -21.06 -5.90 1.32
C GLY A 1 -22.10 -5.58 0.27
N VAL A 2 -21.67 -5.55 -0.99
CA VAL A 2 -22.51 -5.52 -2.19
C VAL A 2 -22.01 -6.60 -3.14
N CYS A 3 -22.85 -7.11 -4.03
CA CYS A 3 -22.40 -7.99 -5.10
C CYS A 3 -21.94 -7.12 -6.30
N ARG A 4 -20.69 -7.28 -6.75
CA ARG A 4 -20.16 -6.66 -7.97
C ARG A 4 -19.67 -7.75 -8.90
N ALA A 5 -20.23 -7.82 -10.11
CA ALA A 5 -19.88 -8.82 -11.11
C ALA A 5 -19.90 -10.28 -10.59
N GLY A 6 -20.82 -10.61 -9.68
CA GLY A 6 -20.92 -11.94 -9.07
C GLY A 6 -20.06 -12.17 -7.83
N TYR A 7 -19.26 -11.18 -7.40
CA TYR A 7 -18.37 -11.29 -6.24
C TYR A 7 -18.81 -10.40 -5.07
N ASN A 8 -18.58 -10.89 -3.85
CA ASN A 8 -18.78 -10.11 -2.64
C ASN A 8 -17.73 -8.99 -2.57
N ALA A 9 -18.19 -7.74 -2.56
CA ALA A 9 -17.37 -6.55 -2.52
C ALA A 9 -17.73 -5.66 -1.32
N PRO A 10 -16.80 -4.83 -0.82
CA PRO A 10 -17.11 -3.83 0.20
C PRO A 10 -18.09 -2.77 -0.34
N ARG A 11 -19.02 -2.32 0.52
CA ARG A 11 -19.97 -1.24 0.17
C ARG A 11 -19.27 0.13 0.15
N PHE A 12 -18.32 0.32 1.05
CA PHE A 12 -17.45 1.49 1.14
C PHE A 12 -16.01 1.01 1.25
N GLN A 13 -15.09 1.61 0.49
CA GLN A 13 -13.66 1.26 0.50
C GLN A 13 -12.83 2.19 1.39
N SER A 14 -13.34 3.39 1.66
CA SER A 14 -12.63 4.42 2.44
C SER A 14 -13.63 5.36 3.10
N ALA A 15 -13.17 6.00 4.18
CA ALA A 15 -13.94 6.97 4.96
C ALA A 15 -13.04 8.12 5.40
N CYS A 16 -13.65 9.27 5.68
CA CYS A 16 -12.99 10.43 6.28
C CYS A 16 -13.71 10.79 7.59
N PHE A 17 -12.94 11.20 8.59
CA PHE A 17 -13.44 11.80 9.81
C PHE A 17 -13.19 13.32 9.78
N ASP A 18 -14.25 14.11 9.87
CA ASP A 18 -14.16 15.56 10.01
C ASP A 18 -13.94 15.91 11.48
N MET A 19 -12.79 16.53 11.78
CA MET A 19 -12.41 16.89 13.15
C MET A 19 -13.27 18.01 13.75
N VAL A 20 -13.76 18.94 12.91
CA VAL A 20 -14.55 20.10 13.35
C VAL A 20 -16.00 19.67 13.55
N ALA A 21 -16.59 19.01 12.56
CA ALA A 21 -17.97 18.56 12.60
C ALA A 21 -18.15 17.29 13.46
N ARG A 22 -17.06 16.57 13.76
CA ARG A 22 -17.05 15.29 14.49
C ARG A 22 -17.91 14.21 13.81
N THR A 23 -17.91 14.19 12.48
CA THR A 23 -18.69 13.24 11.67
C THR A 23 -17.78 12.33 10.87
N VAL A 24 -18.28 11.14 10.52
CA VAL A 24 -17.60 10.19 9.64
C VAL A 24 -18.47 9.91 8.43
N GLY A 25 -17.86 9.85 7.24
CA GLY A 25 -18.56 9.56 6.00
C GLY A 25 -17.67 8.88 4.95
N PRO A 26 -18.27 8.27 3.91
CA PRO A 26 -17.53 7.75 2.78
C PRO A 26 -16.72 8.85 2.09
N ALA A 27 -15.49 8.56 1.70
CA ALA A 27 -14.61 9.52 1.04
C ALA A 27 -13.63 8.82 0.09
N GLU A 28 -13.11 9.54 -0.89
CA GLU A 28 -12.04 9.08 -1.78
C GLU A 28 -10.88 10.08 -1.76
N PHE A 29 -9.64 9.58 -1.77
CA PHE A 29 -8.44 10.41 -1.63
C PHE A 29 -7.53 10.26 -2.84
N LYS A 30 -7.51 11.29 -3.71
CA LYS A 30 -6.58 11.36 -4.85
C LYS A 30 -5.15 11.65 -4.41
N CYS A 31 -4.99 12.51 -3.40
CA CYS A 31 -3.70 12.80 -2.79
C CYS A 31 -3.58 12.01 -1.48
N LYS A 32 -2.71 11.00 -1.46
CA LYS A 32 -2.49 10.12 -0.29
C LYS A 32 -1.34 10.60 0.60
N GLY A 33 -0.85 11.83 0.38
CA GLY A 33 0.22 12.45 1.14
C GLY A 33 1.64 12.08 0.68
N PRO A 34 2.67 12.61 1.35
CA PRO A 34 4.07 12.48 0.92
C PRO A 34 4.58 11.05 1.06
N ALA A 35 5.62 10.72 0.29
CA ALA A 35 6.34 9.45 0.35
C ALA A 35 5.41 8.22 0.35
N GLN A 36 4.31 8.25 -0.41
CA GLN A 36 3.29 7.20 -0.42
C GLN A 36 3.90 5.82 -0.72
N THR A 37 4.66 5.70 -1.81
CA THR A 37 5.25 4.41 -2.21
C THR A 37 6.24 3.89 -1.17
N CYS A 38 7.03 4.76 -0.55
CA CYS A 38 7.93 4.39 0.55
C CYS A 38 7.14 3.85 1.77
N ARG A 39 6.03 4.50 2.14
CA ARG A 39 5.14 3.99 3.21
C ARG A 39 4.46 2.68 2.83
N GLN A 40 4.11 2.48 1.56
CA GLN A 40 3.60 1.18 1.06
C GLN A 40 4.68 0.10 1.13
N CYS A 41 5.94 0.43 0.79
CA CYS A 41 7.08 -0.48 0.90
C CYS A 41 7.26 -0.97 2.33
N ARG A 42 7.08 -0.10 3.34
CA ARG A 42 7.10 -0.50 4.76
C ARG A 42 6.10 -1.59 5.06
N CYS A 43 4.84 -1.42 4.64
CA CYS A 43 3.82 -2.42 4.87
C CYS A 43 4.16 -3.74 4.15
N MET A 44 4.60 -3.65 2.89
CA MET A 44 4.89 -4.82 2.07
C MET A 44 6.14 -5.59 2.53
N SER A 45 7.13 -4.90 3.11
CA SER A 45 8.32 -5.52 3.67
C SER A 45 8.13 -6.02 5.12
N GLY A 46 6.91 -6.06 5.63
CA GLY A 46 6.59 -6.54 6.99
C GLY A 46 6.89 -5.55 8.12
N GLY A 47 7.03 -4.26 7.80
CA GLY A 47 7.21 -3.20 8.80
C GLY A 47 5.98 -3.05 9.69
N ARG A 48 6.21 -2.84 11.00
CA ARG A 48 5.13 -2.65 11.98
C ARG A 48 4.37 -1.34 11.74
N PRO A 49 3.09 -1.23 12.15
CA PRO A 49 2.38 0.05 12.21
C PRO A 49 3.18 1.09 13.00
N ALA A 50 3.21 2.34 12.53
CA ALA A 50 3.80 3.47 13.25
C ALA A 50 2.95 4.71 13.11
N GLY A 51 3.00 5.56 14.13
CA GLY A 51 2.47 6.91 14.06
C GLY A 51 3.26 7.73 13.04
N VAL A 52 2.57 8.31 12.06
CA VAL A 52 3.17 9.10 10.97
C VAL A 52 3.02 10.60 11.16
N TYR A 53 2.34 11.03 12.23
CA TYR A 53 2.10 12.44 12.51
C TYR A 53 2.49 12.76 13.95
N ARG A 54 3.32 13.79 14.12
CA ARG A 54 3.75 14.34 15.41
C ARG A 54 2.92 15.60 15.69
N PRO A 55 1.84 15.53 16.50
CA PRO A 55 0.91 16.64 16.66
C PRO A 55 1.55 17.87 17.30
N GLY A 56 2.45 17.69 18.27
CA GLY A 56 3.13 18.81 18.93
C GLY A 56 4.06 19.62 18.02
N ALA A 57 4.51 19.04 16.90
CA ALA A 57 5.35 19.70 15.90
C ALA A 57 4.60 19.97 14.58
N ALA A 58 3.31 19.63 14.50
CA ALA A 58 2.50 19.64 13.29
C ALA A 58 3.19 18.95 12.08
N GLN A 59 3.99 17.92 12.32
CA GLN A 59 4.90 17.37 11.31
C GLN A 59 4.49 15.96 10.90
N PHE A 60 4.45 15.71 9.58
CA PHE A 60 4.38 14.36 9.03
C PHE A 60 5.79 13.75 8.97
N VAL A 61 5.98 12.59 9.59
CA VAL A 61 7.29 11.95 9.69
C VAL A 61 7.19 10.50 9.23
N VAL A 62 8.07 10.13 8.29
CA VAL A 62 8.29 8.75 7.88
C VAL A 62 9.61 8.32 8.48
N GLU A 63 9.54 7.63 9.61
CA GLU A 63 10.73 7.09 10.26
C GLU A 63 11.34 5.97 9.41
N PRO A 64 12.68 5.87 9.35
CA PRO A 64 13.35 4.70 8.83
C PRO A 64 12.82 3.42 9.48
N TRP A 65 12.72 2.34 8.70
CA TRP A 65 12.43 1.03 9.24
C TRP A 65 13.44 0.03 8.71
N ALA A 66 13.87 -0.88 9.58
CA ALA A 66 14.75 -1.96 9.20
C ALA A 66 13.98 -2.97 8.35
N TYR A 67 14.50 -3.26 7.16
CA TYR A 67 14.11 -4.42 6.36
C TYR A 67 15.29 -4.89 5.51
N SER A 68 15.23 -6.14 5.07
CA SER A 68 16.16 -6.70 4.09
C SER A 68 15.43 -7.80 3.32
N LEU A 69 15.38 -7.67 2.00
CA LEU A 69 14.77 -8.67 1.14
C LEU A 69 15.68 -9.90 1.06
N ARG A 70 15.08 -11.08 1.26
CA ARG A 70 15.78 -12.34 1.06
C ARG A 70 15.87 -12.66 -0.43
N GLY A 71 16.87 -13.47 -0.83
CA GLY A 71 17.08 -13.84 -2.24
C GLY A 71 15.84 -14.44 -2.91
N TRP A 72 15.10 -15.30 -2.20
CA TRP A 72 13.85 -15.87 -2.71
C TRP A 72 12.74 -14.83 -2.87
N THR A 73 12.68 -13.81 -1.99
CA THR A 73 11.70 -12.72 -2.09
C THR A 73 12.00 -11.82 -3.27
N ILE A 74 13.28 -11.54 -3.51
CA ILE A 74 13.74 -10.79 -4.69
C ILE A 74 13.33 -11.52 -5.97
N GLU A 75 13.58 -12.82 -6.04
CA GLU A 75 13.24 -13.64 -7.21
C GLU A 75 11.72 -13.69 -7.43
N TYR A 76 10.95 -13.93 -6.38
CA TYR A 76 9.49 -13.88 -6.42
C TYR A 76 8.98 -12.52 -6.94
N PHE A 77 9.51 -11.41 -6.43
CA PHE A 77 9.13 -10.07 -6.88
C PHE A 77 9.47 -9.81 -8.35
N ARG A 78 10.61 -10.30 -8.85
CA ARG A 78 10.94 -10.21 -10.28
C ARG A 78 9.94 -10.97 -11.13
N GLN A 79 9.55 -12.17 -10.71
CA GLN A 79 8.53 -12.97 -11.41
C GLN A 79 7.17 -12.26 -11.42
N VAL A 80 6.74 -11.74 -10.27
CA VAL A 80 5.47 -11.01 -10.14
C VAL A 80 5.42 -9.80 -11.09
N LEU A 81 6.53 -9.07 -11.27
CA LEU A 81 6.57 -7.92 -12.20
C LEU A 81 6.40 -8.31 -13.67
N GLN A 82 6.63 -9.57 -14.05
CA GLN A 82 6.44 -10.06 -15.42
C GLN A 82 5.01 -10.54 -15.70
N LEU A 83 4.21 -10.76 -14.65
CA LEU A 83 2.83 -11.23 -14.76
C LEU A 83 1.91 -10.16 -15.37
N SER A 84 0.81 -10.59 -15.96
CA SER A 84 -0.31 -9.69 -16.27
C SER A 84 -0.91 -9.09 -15.00
N ASP A 85 -1.70 -8.02 -15.13
CA ASP A 85 -2.34 -7.39 -13.95
C ASP A 85 -3.28 -8.35 -13.23
N ALA A 86 -4.01 -9.19 -13.96
CA ALA A 86 -4.90 -10.19 -13.35
C ALA A 86 -4.13 -11.24 -12.54
N GLU A 87 -3.05 -11.79 -13.10
CA GLU A 87 -2.20 -12.77 -12.43
C GLU A 87 -1.44 -12.16 -11.25
N MET A 88 -0.96 -10.92 -11.39
CA MET A 88 -0.34 -10.18 -10.29
C MET A 88 -1.30 -10.01 -9.12
N LEU A 89 -2.55 -9.61 -9.38
CA LEU A 89 -3.55 -9.44 -8.33
C LEU A 89 -3.78 -10.76 -7.59
N MET A 90 -3.91 -11.88 -8.32
CA MET A 90 -4.07 -13.21 -7.72
C MET A 90 -2.92 -13.61 -6.79
N ASN A 91 -1.72 -13.06 -7.00
CA ASN A 91 -0.53 -13.35 -6.20
C ASN A 91 -0.30 -12.36 -5.05
N THR A 92 -0.82 -11.14 -5.15
CA THR A 92 -0.43 -10.03 -4.26
C THR A 92 -1.57 -9.40 -3.47
N SER A 93 -2.82 -9.65 -3.86
CA SER A 93 -4.01 -9.13 -3.18
C SER A 93 -4.67 -10.22 -2.33
N THR A 94 -5.27 -9.81 -1.21
CA THR A 94 -6.16 -10.67 -0.40
C THR A 94 -7.57 -10.80 -0.98
N SER A 95 -7.91 -9.99 -1.98
CA SER A 95 -9.23 -9.87 -2.58
C SER A 95 -9.15 -9.52 -4.08
N PRO A 96 -8.48 -10.35 -4.89
CA PRO A 96 -8.03 -9.99 -6.25
C PRO A 96 -9.14 -9.59 -7.22
N LEU A 97 -10.36 -10.08 -7.00
CA LEU A 97 -11.50 -9.88 -7.90
C LEU A 97 -12.26 -8.57 -7.62
N VAL A 98 -11.92 -7.87 -6.54
CA VAL A 98 -12.65 -6.67 -6.09
C VAL A 98 -11.74 -5.49 -5.75
N GLU A 99 -10.45 -5.59 -6.06
CA GLU A 99 -9.50 -4.49 -5.90
C GLU A 99 -9.86 -3.29 -6.81
N GLY A 100 -9.42 -2.11 -6.39
CA GLY A 100 -9.60 -0.89 -7.18
C GLY A 100 -8.76 -0.89 -8.47
N PRO A 101 -9.16 -0.12 -9.50
CA PRO A 101 -8.50 -0.10 -10.82
C PRO A 101 -7.04 0.38 -10.81
N GLY A 102 -6.57 0.99 -9.71
CA GLY A 102 -5.18 1.42 -9.54
C GLY A 102 -4.28 0.44 -8.79
N PHE A 103 -4.82 -0.66 -8.24
CA PHE A 103 -4.09 -1.51 -7.31
C PHE A 103 -2.86 -2.17 -7.94
N ALA A 104 -3.01 -2.80 -9.10
CA ALA A 104 -1.89 -3.48 -9.78
C ALA A 104 -0.73 -2.51 -10.10
N ARG A 105 -1.05 -1.30 -10.57
CA ARG A 105 -0.05 -0.25 -10.79
C ARG A 105 0.67 0.14 -9.50
N GLU A 106 -0.06 0.41 -8.42
CA GLU A 106 0.53 0.75 -7.12
C GLU A 106 1.43 -0.37 -6.58
N MET A 107 1.03 -1.64 -6.77
CA MET A 107 1.86 -2.80 -6.42
C MET A 107 3.13 -2.89 -7.24
N ARG A 108 3.08 -2.65 -8.56
CA ARG A 108 4.28 -2.62 -9.42
C ARG A 108 5.27 -1.55 -8.98
N GLU A 109 4.78 -0.35 -8.70
CA GLU A 109 5.60 0.76 -8.20
C GLU A 109 6.27 0.40 -6.86
N CYS A 110 5.52 -0.20 -5.95
CA CYS A 110 6.01 -0.65 -4.65
C CYS A 110 7.07 -1.75 -4.78
N ILE A 111 6.80 -2.78 -5.60
CA ILE A 111 7.72 -3.90 -5.81
C ILE A 111 8.99 -3.42 -6.50
N GLY A 112 8.86 -2.56 -7.52
CA GLY A 112 10.00 -1.94 -8.20
C GLY A 112 10.88 -1.14 -7.27
N MET A 113 10.28 -0.34 -6.36
CA MET A 113 11.03 0.41 -5.35
C MET A 113 11.79 -0.53 -4.41
N LEU A 114 11.15 -1.58 -3.88
CA LEU A 114 11.79 -2.56 -3.01
C LEU A 114 12.93 -3.33 -3.71
N LEU A 115 12.80 -3.66 -5.00
CA LEU A 115 13.86 -4.31 -5.76
C LEU A 115 15.05 -3.37 -6.00
N SER A 116 14.80 -2.08 -6.23
CA SER A 116 15.86 -1.08 -6.40
C SER A 116 16.58 -0.75 -5.09
N ARG A 117 15.93 -0.98 -3.94
CA ARG A 117 16.40 -0.67 -2.59
C ARG A 117 16.12 -1.88 -1.69
N PRO A 118 16.91 -2.96 -1.79
CA PRO A 118 16.58 -4.23 -1.14
C PRO A 118 16.72 -4.24 0.39
N ASN A 119 17.19 -3.16 1.01
CA ASN A 119 17.26 -3.03 2.46
C ASN A 119 16.95 -1.60 2.92
N GLY A 120 16.71 -1.44 4.23
CA GLY A 120 16.35 -0.17 4.87
C GLY A 120 17.38 0.93 4.67
N ASP A 121 18.67 0.61 4.71
CA ASP A 121 19.76 1.57 4.57
C ASP A 121 19.85 2.16 3.16
N LEU A 122 19.32 1.47 2.15
CA LEU A 122 19.23 1.96 0.78
C LEU A 122 17.94 2.76 0.51
N MET A 123 16.99 2.76 1.46
CA MET A 123 15.74 3.49 1.36
C MET A 123 15.82 4.91 1.92
N PHE A 124 16.67 5.14 2.91
CA PHE A 124 16.75 6.36 3.72
C PHE A 124 18.16 6.93 3.77
#